data_AF-X1GYH7-F1
#
_entry.id   AF-X1GYH7-F1
#
_cell.length_a   1.000
_cell.length_b   1.000
_cell.length_c   1.000
_cell.angle_alpha   90.00
_cell.angle_beta   90.00
_cell.angle_gamma   90.00
#
_symmetry.space_group_name_H-M   'P 1'
#
loop_
_entity.id
_entity.type
_entity.pdbx_description
1 polymer ?
#
loop_
_entity_poly.entity_id
_entity_poly.type
_entity_poly.pdbx_seq_one_letter_code
_entity_poly.pdbx_strand_id
1 'polypeptide(L)'
;GKRVKKQSQKYYTRLTDADGIKRTIPLFCDKTASQQQAAQLVKEIELAKAGVIDRYKEHRKRPLTEHLEDFRQSLLAKGNTAKHAAQTVYRVKRIVDGCKFTFWNDIQPSKVQRYLAGLRDSQECMSAQTS
;
A
#
# COMPACT_ATOMS: atom_id res chain seq x y z
N GLY A 1 -36.67 -36.15 24.81
CA GLY A 1 -35.22 -35.91 24.62
C GLY A 1 -34.86 -34.51 25.13
N LYS A 2 -33.78 -34.38 25.90
CA LYS A 2 -33.36 -33.09 26.49
C LYS A 2 -32.72 -32.21 25.40
N ARG A 3 -33.25 -31.00 25.20
CA ARG A 3 -32.65 -29.98 24.31
C ARG A 3 -31.38 -29.43 24.96
N VAL A 4 -30.22 -29.78 24.43
CA VAL A 4 -28.93 -29.20 24.86
C VAL A 4 -28.65 -27.95 24.03
N LYS A 5 -28.54 -26.80 24.68
CA LYS A 5 -28.06 -25.55 24.05
C LYS A 5 -26.53 -25.53 24.14
N LYS A 6 -25.85 -25.76 23.02
CA LYS A 6 -24.39 -25.65 22.92
C LYS A 6 -24.04 -24.21 22.59
N GLN A 7 -23.47 -23.47 23.54
CA GLN A 7 -22.98 -22.11 23.29
C GLN A 7 -21.63 -22.18 22.58
N SER A 8 -21.47 -21.42 21.50
CA SER A 8 -20.18 -21.25 20.83
C SER A 8 -19.27 -20.42 21.74
N GLN A 9 -17.99 -20.80 21.86
CA GLN A 9 -17.02 -20.03 22.65
C GLN A 9 -16.64 -18.70 21.98
N LYS A 10 -17.01 -18.51 20.71
CA LYS A 10 -16.68 -17.31 19.93
C LYS A 10 -17.83 -16.32 19.97
N TYR A 11 -17.51 -15.06 20.20
CA TYR A 11 -18.46 -13.97 19.98
C TYR A 11 -18.61 -13.72 18.48
N TYR A 12 -19.80 -13.31 18.05
CA TYR A 12 -20.08 -12.96 16.66
C TYR A 12 -20.62 -11.54 16.62
N THR A 13 -20.13 -10.74 15.68
CA THR A 13 -20.72 -9.43 15.40
C THR A 13 -21.35 -9.44 14.02
N ARG A 14 -22.58 -8.94 13.93
CA ARG A 14 -23.29 -8.73 12.68
C ARG A 14 -23.11 -7.27 12.29
N LEU A 15 -22.43 -7.03 11.19
CA LEU A 15 -22.17 -5.69 10.67
C LEU A 15 -22.72 -5.59 9.25
N THR A 16 -23.13 -4.38 8.87
CA THR A 16 -23.54 -4.08 7.50
C THR A 16 -22.44 -3.26 6.88
N ASP A 17 -21.82 -3.75 5.81
CA ASP A 17 -20.77 -3.03 5.10
C ASP A 17 -21.29 -1.74 4.46
N ALA A 18 -20.36 -0.91 3.97
CA ALA A 18 -20.69 0.33 3.26
C ALA A 18 -21.59 0.10 2.02
N ASP A 19 -21.47 -1.07 1.38
CA ASP A 19 -22.28 -1.50 0.22
C ASP A 19 -23.65 -2.07 0.60
N GLY A 20 -24.03 -2.04 1.89
CA GLY A 20 -25.31 -2.55 2.39
C GLY A 20 -25.37 -4.07 2.60
N ILE A 21 -24.27 -4.78 2.42
CA ILE A 21 -24.18 -6.24 2.60
C ILE A 21 -24.02 -6.58 4.09
N LYS A 22 -24.89 -7.45 4.62
CA LYS A 22 -24.81 -7.93 6.00
C LYS A 22 -23.79 -9.06 6.11
N ARG A 23 -22.74 -8.88 6.92
CA ARG A 23 -21.74 -9.91 7.22
C ARG A 23 -21.76 -10.28 8.69
N THR A 24 -21.60 -11.58 8.96
CA THR A 24 -21.39 -12.09 10.32
C THR A 24 -19.93 -12.46 10.47
N ILE A 25 -19.19 -11.69 11.27
CA ILE A 25 -17.76 -11.88 11.47
C ILE A 25 -17.54 -12.58 12.81
N PRO A 26 -16.85 -13.74 12.84
CA PRO A 26 -16.44 -14.37 14.09
C PRO A 26 -15.35 -13.52 14.74
N LEU A 27 -15.52 -13.24 16.03
CA LEU A 27 -14.56 -12.52 16.85
C LEU A 27 -13.81 -13.50 17.77
N PHE A 28 -13.24 -12.96 18.84
CA PHE A 28 -12.46 -13.69 19.83
C PHE A 28 -13.37 -14.41 20.85
N CYS A 29 -12.75 -15.23 21.69
CA CYS A 29 -13.42 -15.87 22.83
C CYS A 29 -13.53 -14.93 24.05
N ASP A 30 -12.73 -13.87 24.09
CA ASP A 30 -12.79 -12.83 25.11
C ASP A 30 -13.79 -11.74 24.71
N LYS A 31 -14.67 -11.38 25.64
CA LYS A 31 -15.72 -10.37 25.45
C LYS A 31 -15.14 -8.98 25.19
N THR A 32 -14.06 -8.62 25.89
CA THR A 32 -13.46 -7.28 25.82
C THR A 32 -12.73 -7.07 24.50
N ALA A 33 -11.90 -8.03 24.09
CA ALA A 33 -11.24 -8.03 22.79
C ALA A 33 -12.25 -8.05 21.63
N SER A 34 -13.36 -8.80 21.80
CA SER A 34 -14.44 -8.83 20.81
C SER A 34 -15.15 -7.47 20.70
N GLN A 35 -15.42 -6.79 21.80
CA GLN A 35 -16.01 -5.45 21.78
C GLN A 35 -15.09 -4.43 21.08
N GLN A 36 -13.78 -4.47 21.36
CA GLN A 36 -12.81 -3.59 20.71
C GLN A 36 -12.73 -3.84 19.20
N GLN A 37 -12.68 -5.11 18.77
CA GLN A 37 -12.65 -5.46 17.36
C GLN A 37 -13.95 -5.07 16.65
N ALA A 38 -15.11 -5.24 17.30
CA ALA A 38 -16.39 -4.79 16.77
C ALA A 38 -16.41 -3.26 16.59
N ALA A 39 -15.89 -2.49 17.56
CA ALA A 39 -15.81 -1.04 17.46
C ALA A 39 -14.87 -0.58 16.34
N GLN A 40 -13.74 -1.25 16.14
CA GLN A 40 -12.84 -0.97 15.01
C GLN A 40 -13.52 -1.23 13.66
N LEU A 41 -14.26 -2.33 13.53
CA LEU A 41 -14.98 -2.66 12.30
C LEU A 41 -16.12 -1.68 12.00
N VAL A 42 -16.89 -1.26 13.02
CA VAL A 42 -17.93 -0.22 12.85
C VAL A 42 -17.30 1.08 12.37
N LYS A 43 -16.19 1.51 12.99
CA LYS A 43 -15.47 2.72 12.58
C LYS A 43 -14.95 2.65 11.14
N GLU A 44 -14.43 1.50 10.72
CA GLU A 44 -13.96 1.30 9.34
C GLU A 44 -15.13 1.35 8.33
N ILE A 45 -16.28 0.77 8.67
CA ILE A 45 -17.52 0.83 7.87
C ILE A 45 -18.06 2.26 7.78
N GLU A 46 -18.08 3.00 8.89
CA GLU A 46 -18.53 4.40 8.92
C GLU A 46 -17.62 5.29 8.06
N LEU A 47 -16.31 5.10 8.13
CA LEU A 47 -15.35 5.80 7.27
C LEU A 47 -15.53 5.44 5.79
N ALA A 48 -15.78 4.16 5.49
CA ALA A 48 -16.07 3.72 4.13
C ALA A 48 -17.39 4.30 3.60
N LYS A 49 -18.44 4.32 4.42
CA LYS A 49 -19.75 4.91 4.06
C LYS A 49 -19.67 6.43 3.89
N ALA A 50 -18.80 7.10 4.65
CA ALA A 50 -18.54 8.54 4.51
C ALA A 50 -17.76 8.89 3.23
N GLY A 51 -17.44 7.92 2.35
CA GLY A 51 -16.70 8.17 1.12
C GLY A 51 -15.22 8.45 1.35
N VAL A 52 -14.74 8.37 2.61
CA VAL A 52 -13.31 8.28 2.97
C VAL A 52 -12.83 6.85 2.76
N ILE A 53 -13.26 6.25 1.64
CA ILE A 53 -12.68 5.03 1.14
C ILE A 53 -11.36 5.49 0.54
N ASP A 54 -10.28 5.07 1.17
CA ASP A 54 -8.95 5.21 0.62
C ASP A 54 -8.89 4.42 -0.70
N ARG A 55 -9.33 5.04 -1.80
CA ARG A 55 -9.37 4.47 -3.15
C ARG A 55 -7.97 4.03 -3.62
N TYR A 56 -6.93 4.47 -2.91
CA TYR A 56 -5.55 4.10 -3.11
C TYR A 56 -5.09 2.92 -2.25
N LYS A 57 -5.92 2.32 -1.38
CA LYS A 57 -5.54 1.13 -0.57
C LYS A 57 -5.06 -0.03 -1.45
N GLU A 58 -5.72 -0.28 -2.58
CA GLU A 58 -5.32 -1.34 -3.52
C GLU A 58 -4.05 -0.96 -4.29
N HIS A 59 -3.93 0.29 -4.75
CA HIS A 59 -2.72 0.78 -5.41
C HIS A 59 -1.50 0.86 -4.48
N ARG A 60 -1.71 1.00 -3.17
CA ARG A 60 -0.66 0.95 -2.14
C ARG A 60 -0.09 -0.45 -1.91
N LYS A 61 -0.85 -1.51 -2.24
CA LYS A 61 -0.38 -2.90 -2.17
C LYS A 61 0.36 -3.35 -3.44
N ARG A 62 0.22 -2.62 -4.54
CA ARG A 62 0.95 -2.90 -5.77
C ARG A 62 2.40 -2.44 -5.62
N PRO A 63 3.38 -3.27 -6.01
CA PRO A 63 4.79 -2.92 -5.90
C PRO A 63 5.11 -1.74 -6.82
N LEU A 64 6.08 -0.90 -6.43
CA LEU A 64 6.51 0.25 -7.22
C LEU A 64 6.93 -0.14 -8.64
N THR A 65 7.45 -1.35 -8.83
CA THR A 65 7.88 -1.89 -10.12
C THR A 65 6.75 -1.98 -11.14
N GLU A 66 5.54 -2.37 -10.72
CA GLU A 66 4.37 -2.38 -11.61
C GLU A 66 3.96 -0.97 -12.01
N HIS A 67 3.97 -0.04 -11.06
CA HIS A 67 3.66 1.37 -11.32
C HIS A 67 4.67 2.02 -12.28
N LEU A 68 5.93 1.59 -12.26
CA LEU A 68 6.96 2.09 -13.19
C LEU A 68 6.72 1.63 -14.63
N GLU A 69 6.18 0.43 -14.82
CA GLU A 69 5.84 -0.05 -16.16
C GLU A 69 4.60 0.65 -16.71
N ASP A 70 3.57 0.86 -15.87
CA ASP A 70 2.41 1.68 -16.22
C ASP A 70 2.84 3.12 -16.57
N PHE A 71 3.79 3.68 -15.81
CA PHE A 71 4.39 4.99 -16.11
C PHE A 71 5.11 5.00 -17.47
N ARG A 72 5.87 3.94 -17.79
CA ARG A 72 6.52 3.78 -19.10
C ARG A 72 5.50 3.82 -20.23
N GLN A 73 4.42 3.06 -20.10
CA GLN A 73 3.36 3.00 -21.10
C GLN A 73 2.67 4.36 -21.26
N SER A 74 2.41 5.07 -20.15
CA SER A 74 1.84 6.42 -20.18
C SER A 74 2.75 7.43 -20.91
N LEU A 75 4.08 7.33 -20.74
CA LEU A 75 5.04 8.20 -21.42
C LEU A 75 5.09 7.95 -22.92
N LEU A 76 4.97 6.68 -23.34
CA LEU A 76 4.86 6.31 -24.75
C LEU A 76 3.55 6.79 -25.37
N ALA A 77 2.42 6.61 -24.67
CA ALA A 77 1.11 7.08 -25.11
C ALA A 77 1.06 8.61 -25.25
N LYS A 78 1.82 9.34 -24.44
CA LYS A 78 1.98 10.80 -24.53
C LYS A 78 2.80 11.25 -25.76
N GLY A 79 3.40 10.33 -26.51
CA GLY A 79 4.21 10.63 -27.69
C GLY A 79 5.69 10.88 -27.40
N ASN A 80 6.19 10.53 -26.22
CA ASN A 80 7.64 10.61 -25.96
C ASN A 80 8.40 9.49 -26.67
N THR A 81 9.65 9.77 -27.05
CA THR A 81 10.55 8.78 -27.64
C THR A 81 10.79 7.62 -26.67
N ALA A 82 10.78 6.38 -27.19
CA ALA A 82 11.03 5.17 -26.40
C ALA A 82 12.35 5.24 -25.60
N LYS A 83 13.39 5.88 -26.16
CA LYS A 83 14.65 6.14 -25.47
C LYS A 83 14.47 6.98 -24.20
N HIS A 84 13.66 8.04 -24.26
CA HIS A 84 13.41 8.91 -23.12
C HIS A 84 12.60 8.18 -22.04
N ALA A 85 11.56 7.44 -22.44
CA ALA A 85 10.76 6.63 -21.51
C ALA A 85 11.63 5.57 -20.79
N ALA A 86 12.47 4.85 -21.54
CA ALA A 86 13.37 3.83 -20.98
C ALA A 86 14.41 4.44 -20.04
N GLN A 87 15.03 5.57 -20.42
CA GLN A 87 16.05 6.23 -19.60
C GLN A 87 15.46 6.75 -18.28
N THR A 88 14.26 7.35 -18.33
CA THR A 88 13.57 7.85 -17.14
C THR A 88 13.19 6.69 -16.21
N VAL A 89 12.57 5.64 -16.74
CA VAL A 89 12.20 4.46 -15.94
C VAL A 89 13.42 3.77 -15.33
N TYR A 90 14.52 3.64 -16.09
CA TYR A 90 15.76 3.06 -15.58
C TYR A 90 16.36 3.86 -14.42
N ARG A 91 16.37 5.19 -14.51
CA ARG A 91 16.85 6.06 -13.43
C ARG A 91 15.99 5.94 -12.17
N VAL A 92 14.66 5.96 -12.32
CA VAL A 92 13.75 5.82 -11.19
C VAL A 92 13.89 4.42 -10.56
N LYS A 93 13.98 3.36 -11.38
CA LYS A 93 14.21 2.00 -10.91
C LYS A 93 15.51 1.88 -10.10
N ARG A 94 16.62 2.49 -10.54
CA ARG A 94 17.88 2.50 -9.76
C ARG A 94 17.72 3.12 -8.38
N ILE A 95 16.95 4.21 -8.25
CA ILE A 95 16.70 4.87 -6.96
C ILE A 95 15.83 3.98 -6.08
N VAL A 96 14.76 3.39 -6.64
CA VAL A 96 13.84 2.50 -5.94
C VAL A 96 14.57 1.25 -5.43
N ASP A 97 15.36 0.60 -6.28
CA ASP A 97 16.16 -0.58 -5.93
C ASP A 97 17.25 -0.23 -4.91
N GLY A 98 17.95 0.90 -5.11
CA GLY A 98 19.00 1.37 -4.22
C GLY A 98 18.50 1.75 -2.82
N CYS A 99 17.28 2.28 -2.73
CA CYS A 99 16.63 2.58 -1.46
C CYS A 99 15.83 1.39 -0.87
N LYS A 100 15.75 0.26 -1.60
CA LYS A 100 14.96 -0.93 -1.27
C LYS A 100 13.48 -0.61 -1.01
N PHE A 101 12.90 0.28 -1.81
CA PHE A 101 11.49 0.61 -1.71
C PHE A 101 10.65 -0.42 -2.45
N THR A 102 9.71 -1.06 -1.75
CA THR A 102 8.86 -2.10 -2.35
C THR A 102 7.45 -1.54 -2.56
N PHE A 103 6.96 -0.78 -1.58
CA PHE A 103 5.62 -0.19 -1.59
C PHE A 103 5.65 1.33 -1.48
N TRP A 104 4.54 1.99 -1.84
CA TRP A 104 4.39 3.44 -1.76
C TRP A 104 4.65 3.99 -0.35
N ASN A 105 4.32 3.20 0.68
CA ASN A 105 4.53 3.57 2.08
C ASN A 105 6.00 3.53 2.50
N ASP A 106 6.88 2.88 1.74
CA ASP A 106 8.32 2.78 2.06
C ASP A 106 9.09 4.04 1.64
N ILE A 107 8.50 4.89 0.79
CA ILE A 107 9.16 6.07 0.23
C ILE A 107 9.40 7.08 1.35
N GLN A 108 10.68 7.27 1.68
CA GLN A 108 11.11 8.26 2.66
C GLN A 108 12.13 9.21 2.02
N PRO A 109 11.90 10.55 2.07
CA PRO A 109 12.81 11.53 1.49
C PRO A 109 14.24 11.42 2.04
N SER A 110 14.38 11.14 3.33
CA SER A 110 15.67 10.98 4.01
C SER A 110 16.50 9.82 3.44
N LYS A 111 15.87 8.70 3.11
CA LYS A 111 16.55 7.54 2.50
C LYS A 111 17.02 7.84 1.09
N VAL A 112 16.22 8.58 0.31
CA VAL A 112 16.61 9.02 -1.04
C VAL A 112 17.80 9.97 -0.98
N GLN A 113 17.76 10.97 -0.10
CA GLN A 113 18.88 11.91 0.09
C GLN A 113 20.16 11.20 0.49
N ARG A 114 20.09 10.25 1.44
CA ARG A 114 21.25 9.44 1.86
C ARG A 114 21.80 8.59 0.71
N TYR A 115 20.93 7.97 -0.08
CA TYR A 115 21.34 7.18 -1.24
C TYR A 115 22.01 8.06 -2.31
N LEU A 116 21.47 9.25 -2.59
CA LEU A 116 22.06 10.20 -3.52
C LEU A 116 23.41 10.74 -3.03
N ALA A 117 23.56 10.99 -1.73
CA ALA A 117 24.84 11.36 -1.14
C ALA A 117 25.87 10.24 -1.32
N GLY A 118 25.50 8.99 -1.00
CA GLY A 118 26.38 7.83 -1.20
C GLY A 118 26.77 7.60 -2.66
N LEU A 119 25.87 7.87 -3.61
CA LEU A 119 26.19 7.83 -5.04
C LEU A 119 27.20 8.91 -5.45
N ARG A 120 27.12 10.12 -4.87
CA ARG A 120 28.07 11.22 -5.14
C ARG A 120 29.45 10.93 -4.54
N ASP A 121 29.50 10.42 -3.32
CA ASP A 121 30.75 10.06 -2.65
C ASP A 121 31.43 8.87 -3.35
N SER A 122 30.64 7.92 -3.86
CA SER A 122 31.15 6.80 -4.68
C SER A 122 31.54 7.25 -6.10
N GLN A 123 30.99 8.37 -6.58
CA GLN A 123 31.34 9.00 -7.87
C GLN A 123 32.56 9.90 -7.82
N GLU A 124 33.16 10.18 -6.65
CA GLU A 124 34.48 10.85 -6.61
C GLU A 124 35.57 10.07 -7.35
N CYS A 125 35.32 8.82 -7.78
CA CYS A 125 36.17 8.06 -8.71
C CYS A 125 35.72 8.02 -10.18
N MET A 126 34.60 8.67 -10.60
CA MET A 126 34.18 8.70 -12.02
C MET A 126 33.67 10.09 -12.41
N SER A 127 34.65 10.93 -12.78
CA SER A 127 34.59 12.23 -13.48
C SER A 127 33.28 13.01 -13.39
N ALA A 128 33.32 14.12 -12.64
CA ALA A 128 32.45 15.26 -12.89
C ALA A 128 32.67 15.75 -14.34
N GLN A 129 31.76 15.41 -15.24
CA GLN A 129 31.70 16.07 -16.55
C GLN A 129 30.84 17.32 -16.40
N THR A 130 31.51 18.46 -16.32
CA THR A 130 30.95 19.82 -16.38
C THR A 130 30.86 20.31 -17.82
N SER A 131 29.82 21.12 -18.05
CA SER A 131 29.47 21.95 -19.23
C SER A 131 29.01 21.24 -20.50
#